data_AF-A0A9W6S4L3-F1
#
_entry.id   AF-A0A9W6S4L3-F1
#
_cell.length_a   1.000
_cell.length_b   1.000
_cell.length_c   1.000
_cell.angle_alpha   90.00
_cell.angle_beta   90.00
_cell.angle_gamma   90.00
#
_symmetry.space_group_name_H-M   'P 1'
#
loop_
_entity.id
_entity.type
_entity.pdbx_description
1 polymer ?
#
loop_
_entity_poly.entity_id
_entity_poly.type
_entity_poly.pdbx_seq_one_letter_code
_entity_poly.pdbx_strand_id
1 'polypeptide(L)'
;MTESVFGVPYERPIARLREFLVALRSLLETGGAEFTGETLTARTSMPAAVPGADPAPQVLVAATAPQALRVTGELADGPLPLPAGPLTLGEHIVPEITAAAERAGRPAPRGVAFVAEVVTDDVAAAREAAPARPPSTTGCRPTGGWTRT
;
A
#
# COMPACT_ATOMS: atom_id res chain seq x y z
N MET A 1 14.31 4.18 7.67
CA MET A 1 13.47 5.06 8.53
C MET A 1 12.64 4.26 9.52
N THR A 2 11.92 3.22 9.10
CA THR A 2 11.08 2.40 10.00
C THR A 2 11.86 1.80 11.18
N GLU A 3 12.99 1.18 10.93
CA GLU A 3 13.81 0.56 11.99
C GLU A 3 14.44 1.58 12.92
N SER A 4 14.98 2.68 12.36
CA SER A 4 15.62 3.76 13.13
C SER A 4 14.64 4.60 13.96
N VAL A 5 13.35 4.65 13.59
CA VAL A 5 12.34 5.51 14.25
C VAL A 5 11.40 4.70 15.15
N PHE A 6 11.01 3.51 14.73
CA PHE A 6 10.02 2.69 15.45
C PHE A 6 10.62 1.41 16.07
N GLY A 7 11.92 1.15 15.86
CA GLY A 7 12.58 -0.04 16.42
C GLY A 7 12.05 -1.36 15.85
N VAL A 8 11.31 -1.31 14.74
CA VAL A 8 10.74 -2.49 14.09
C VAL A 8 11.76 -3.05 13.09
N PRO A 9 12.26 -4.28 13.28
CA PRO A 9 13.22 -4.88 12.36
C PRO A 9 12.64 -4.95 10.94
N TYR A 10 13.40 -4.49 9.95
CA TYR A 10 13.02 -4.56 8.53
C TYR A 10 13.44 -5.89 7.90
N GLU A 11 13.16 -6.98 8.61
CA GLU A 11 13.45 -8.33 8.14
C GLU A 11 12.22 -8.91 7.45
N ARG A 12 12.43 -9.48 6.24
CA ARG A 12 11.39 -10.20 5.47
C ARG A 12 10.07 -9.42 5.34
N PRO A 13 10.09 -8.19 4.79
CA PRO A 13 8.94 -7.27 4.78
C PRO A 13 7.68 -7.84 4.13
N ILE A 14 7.82 -8.70 3.11
CA ILE A 14 6.68 -9.35 2.44
C ILE A 14 6.04 -10.43 3.31
N ALA A 15 6.83 -11.20 4.05
CA ALA A 15 6.30 -12.18 5.00
C ALA A 15 5.54 -11.46 6.11
N ARG A 16 6.15 -10.40 6.66
CA ARG A 16 5.52 -9.56 7.68
C ARG A 16 4.23 -8.91 7.23
N LEU A 17 4.19 -8.37 6.00
CA LEU A 17 2.97 -7.80 5.42
C LEU A 17 1.86 -8.85 5.34
N ARG A 18 2.17 -10.06 4.86
CA ARG A 18 1.20 -11.16 4.79
C ARG A 18 0.67 -11.52 6.17
N GLU A 19 1.55 -11.76 7.14
CA GLU A 19 1.18 -12.11 8.52
C GLU A 19 0.31 -11.02 9.17
N PHE A 20 0.69 -9.75 8.96
CA PHE A 20 -0.08 -8.60 9.44
C PHE A 20 -1.49 -8.55 8.85
N LEU A 21 -1.63 -8.73 7.53
CA LEU A 21 -2.93 -8.69 6.89
C LEU A 21 -3.81 -9.87 7.30
N VAL A 22 -3.25 -11.07 7.49
CA VAL A 22 -4.01 -12.24 8.01
C VAL A 22 -4.56 -11.94 9.40
N ALA A 23 -3.72 -11.46 10.33
CA ALA A 23 -4.15 -11.11 11.67
C ALA A 23 -5.17 -9.95 11.67
N LEU A 24 -4.94 -8.92 10.85
CA LEU A 24 -5.81 -7.75 10.74
C LEU A 24 -7.18 -8.12 10.17
N ARG A 25 -7.26 -8.95 9.13
CA ARG A 25 -8.55 -9.39 8.57
C ARG A 25 -9.36 -10.15 9.61
N SER A 26 -8.73 -11.07 10.33
CA SER A 26 -9.39 -11.78 11.43
C SER A 26 -9.96 -10.81 12.47
N LEU A 27 -9.16 -9.81 12.87
CA LEU A 27 -9.56 -8.78 13.82
C LEU A 27 -10.77 -7.98 13.35
N LEU A 28 -10.76 -7.54 12.09
CA LEU A 28 -11.81 -6.69 11.52
C LEU A 28 -13.12 -7.46 11.26
N GLU A 29 -13.03 -8.73 10.87
CA GLU A 29 -14.20 -9.55 10.51
C GLU A 29 -14.83 -10.22 11.73
N THR A 30 -14.01 -10.67 12.69
CA THR A 30 -14.48 -11.47 13.83
C THR A 30 -14.42 -10.74 15.16
N GLY A 31 -13.78 -9.57 15.21
CA GLY A 31 -13.53 -8.83 16.44
C GLY A 31 -12.40 -9.41 17.30
N GLY A 32 -11.64 -10.38 16.79
CA GLY A 32 -10.52 -11.01 17.50
C GLY A 32 -9.45 -11.54 16.57
N ALA A 33 -8.25 -11.78 17.10
CA ALA A 33 -7.17 -12.43 16.38
C ALA A 33 -6.40 -13.37 17.31
N GLU A 34 -6.22 -14.61 16.87
CA GLU A 34 -5.27 -15.57 17.45
C GLU A 34 -4.37 -16.03 16.30
N PHE A 35 -3.19 -15.39 16.19
CA PHE A 35 -2.24 -15.62 15.12
C PHE A 35 -0.83 -15.67 15.69
N THR A 36 -0.08 -16.73 15.36
CA THR A 36 1.35 -16.87 15.69
C THR A 36 2.09 -17.21 14.40
N GLY A 37 2.81 -16.22 13.85
CA GLY A 37 3.67 -16.36 12.68
C GLY A 37 5.15 -16.25 13.04
N GLU A 38 5.99 -16.18 12.00
CA GLU A 38 7.44 -16.11 12.16
C GLU A 38 7.91 -14.69 12.49
N THR A 39 7.17 -13.66 12.06
CA THR A 39 7.54 -12.24 12.24
C THR A 39 6.57 -11.46 13.12
N LEU A 40 5.36 -11.98 13.33
CA LEU A 40 4.29 -11.35 14.08
C LEU A 40 3.51 -12.37 14.92
N THR A 41 3.19 -12.01 16.15
CA THR A 41 2.18 -12.69 16.97
C THR A 41 1.09 -11.68 17.34
N ALA A 42 -0.17 -12.04 17.13
CA ALA A 42 -1.33 -11.24 17.48
C ALA A 42 -2.30 -12.09 18.31
N ARG A 43 -2.57 -11.65 19.54
CA ARG A 43 -3.55 -12.27 20.44
C ARG A 43 -4.45 -11.21 21.03
N THR A 44 -5.76 -11.39 20.90
CA THR A 44 -6.75 -10.51 21.51
C THR A 44 -7.28 -11.13 22.80
N SER A 45 -7.11 -10.44 23.92
CA SER A 45 -7.67 -10.84 25.21
C SER A 45 -9.13 -10.37 25.42
N MET A 46 -9.57 -9.39 24.65
CA MET A 46 -10.92 -8.81 24.66
C MET A 46 -11.38 -8.55 23.22
N PRO A 47 -12.69 -8.51 22.93
CA PRO A 47 -13.20 -8.13 21.63
C PRO A 47 -12.68 -6.74 21.22
N ALA A 48 -12.09 -6.66 20.03
CA ALA A 48 -11.55 -5.43 19.44
C ALA A 48 -12.53 -4.77 18.45
N ALA A 49 -13.80 -5.19 18.47
CA ALA A 49 -14.84 -4.63 17.62
C ALA A 49 -14.99 -3.13 17.89
N VAL A 50 -14.97 -2.33 16.83
CA VAL A 50 -15.13 -0.87 16.91
C VAL A 50 -16.60 -0.52 16.66
N PRO A 51 -17.28 0.21 17.58
CA PRO A 51 -18.65 0.65 17.37
C PRO A 51 -18.79 1.46 16.07
N GLY A 52 -19.74 1.09 15.22
CA GLY A 52 -19.97 1.74 13.92
C GLY A 52 -19.07 1.24 12.78
N ALA A 53 -18.20 0.25 13.01
CA ALA A 53 -17.41 -0.41 11.98
C ALA A 53 -18.16 -1.57 11.30
N ASP A 54 -19.43 -1.33 10.92
CA ASP A 54 -20.24 -2.25 10.12
C ASP A 54 -20.77 -1.50 8.87
N PRO A 55 -20.34 -1.87 7.65
CA PRO A 55 -19.41 -2.96 7.35
C PRO A 55 -17.97 -2.66 7.80
N ALA A 56 -17.15 -3.71 7.92
CA ALA A 56 -15.74 -3.60 8.28
C ALA A 56 -14.99 -2.60 7.36
N PRO A 57 -14.04 -1.81 7.91
CA PRO A 57 -13.30 -0.82 7.14
C PRO A 57 -12.45 -1.49 6.05
N GLN A 58 -12.36 -0.82 4.90
CA GLN A 58 -11.52 -1.28 3.80
C GLN A 58 -10.04 -1.15 4.15
N VAL A 59 -9.28 -2.19 3.83
CA VAL A 59 -7.83 -2.25 4.01
C VAL A 59 -7.16 -1.97 2.68
N LEU A 60 -6.50 -0.82 2.57
CA LEU A 60 -5.69 -0.44 1.41
C LEU A 60 -4.20 -0.55 1.74
N VAL A 61 -3.40 -1.06 0.80
CA VAL A 61 -1.94 -1.20 0.98
C VAL A 61 -1.20 -0.34 -0.01
N ALA A 62 -0.24 0.45 0.49
CA ALA A 62 0.69 1.20 -0.35
C ALA A 62 1.72 0.26 -1.00
N ALA A 63 1.26 -0.55 -1.95
CA ALA A 63 2.04 -1.54 -2.66
C ALA A 63 2.40 -1.06 -4.06
N THR A 64 3.69 -1.09 -4.39
CA THR A 64 4.22 -0.80 -5.73
C THR A 64 5.10 -1.93 -6.27
N ALA A 65 5.74 -2.71 -5.39
CA ALA A 65 6.56 -3.85 -5.78
C ALA A 65 5.70 -5.08 -6.12
N PRO A 66 6.09 -5.92 -7.11
CA PRO A 66 5.31 -7.08 -7.55
C PRO A 66 4.92 -8.04 -6.41
N GLN A 67 5.85 -8.33 -5.51
CA GLN A 67 5.58 -9.22 -4.37
C GLN A 67 4.58 -8.61 -3.37
N ALA A 68 4.63 -7.28 -3.17
CA ALA A 68 3.67 -6.59 -2.32
C ALA A 68 2.28 -6.59 -2.97
N LEU A 69 2.19 -6.32 -4.28
CA LEU A 69 0.93 -6.36 -5.04
C LEU A 69 0.26 -7.74 -4.98
N ARG A 70 1.04 -8.82 -5.04
CA ARG A 70 0.50 -10.19 -4.87
C ARG A 70 -0.14 -10.40 -3.51
N VAL A 71 0.58 -10.03 -2.44
CA VAL A 71 0.04 -10.12 -1.07
C VAL A 71 -1.19 -9.23 -0.91
N THR A 72 -1.17 -8.02 -1.47
CA THR A 72 -2.30 -7.09 -1.43
C THR A 72 -3.53 -7.66 -2.15
N GLY A 73 -3.37 -8.25 -3.35
CA GLY A 73 -4.50 -8.87 -4.07
C GLY A 73 -5.07 -10.06 -3.32
N GLU A 74 -4.20 -10.85 -2.66
CA GLU A 74 -4.62 -12.01 -1.86
C GLU A 74 -5.38 -11.59 -0.58
N LEU A 75 -4.99 -10.52 0.11
CA LEU A 75 -5.42 -10.27 1.50
C LEU A 75 -6.01 -8.88 1.82
N ALA A 76 -5.94 -7.92 0.89
CA ALA A 76 -6.42 -6.54 1.10
C ALA A 76 -7.48 -6.14 0.08
N ASP A 77 -8.18 -5.03 0.31
CA ASP A 77 -9.30 -4.61 -0.56
C ASP A 77 -8.84 -3.82 -1.78
N GLY A 78 -7.61 -3.30 -1.76
CA GLY A 78 -7.00 -2.68 -2.93
C GLY A 78 -5.64 -2.04 -2.71
N PRO A 79 -4.99 -1.59 -3.80
CA PRO A 79 -3.72 -0.89 -3.74
C PRO A 79 -3.92 0.63 -3.57
N LEU A 80 -2.97 1.27 -2.89
CA LEU A 80 -2.81 2.72 -2.75
C LEU A 80 -1.41 3.14 -3.24
N PRO A 81 -1.11 3.08 -4.55
CA PRO A 81 0.21 3.40 -5.07
C PRO A 81 0.55 4.89 -4.91
N LEU A 82 1.78 5.18 -4.47
CA LEU A 82 2.24 6.54 -4.18
C LEU A 82 3.58 6.87 -4.88
N PRO A 83 3.63 7.97 -5.63
CA PRO A 83 2.78 8.21 -6.81
C PRO A 83 3.21 7.32 -7.99
N ALA A 84 2.23 6.80 -8.74
CA ALA A 84 2.44 6.00 -9.95
C ALA A 84 1.75 6.65 -11.15
N GLY A 85 2.43 6.70 -12.30
CA GLY A 85 1.85 7.23 -13.53
C GLY A 85 0.82 6.28 -14.15
N PRO A 86 -0.01 6.76 -15.11
CA PRO A 86 -1.09 5.99 -15.72
C PRO A 86 -0.60 4.71 -16.41
N LEU A 87 0.60 4.73 -17.02
CA LEU A 87 1.21 3.54 -17.63
C LEU A 87 1.53 2.47 -16.57
N THR A 88 2.18 2.85 -15.47
CA THR A 88 2.49 1.91 -14.38
C THR A 88 1.23 1.36 -13.74
N LEU A 89 0.18 2.17 -13.61
CA LEU A 89 -1.12 1.71 -13.14
C LEU A 89 -1.73 0.67 -14.08
N GLY A 90 -1.85 0.99 -15.37
CA GLY A 90 -2.51 0.13 -16.35
C GLY A 90 -1.74 -1.12 -16.74
N GLU A 91 -0.41 -1.03 -16.86
CA GLU A 91 0.42 -2.13 -17.37
C GLU A 91 1.01 -3.01 -16.27
N HIS A 92 1.15 -2.50 -15.03
CA HIS A 92 1.84 -3.24 -13.97
C HIS A 92 0.97 -3.47 -12.72
N ILE A 93 0.42 -2.41 -12.14
CA ILE A 93 -0.25 -2.50 -10.84
C ILE A 93 -1.59 -3.22 -10.96
N VAL A 94 -2.47 -2.76 -11.85
CA VAL A 94 -3.81 -3.33 -12.02
C VAL A 94 -3.76 -4.80 -12.48
N PRO A 95 -2.93 -5.20 -13.45
CA PRO A 95 -2.85 -6.60 -13.87
C PRO A 95 -2.33 -7.53 -12.76
N GLU A 96 -1.23 -7.18 -12.08
CA GLU A 96 -0.64 -8.05 -11.03
C GLU A 96 -1.59 -8.25 -9.85
N ILE A 97 -2.25 -7.18 -9.39
CA ILE A 97 -3.13 -7.29 -8.23
C ILE A 97 -4.44 -8.03 -8.56
N THR A 98 -4.96 -7.83 -9.77
CA THR A 98 -6.17 -8.53 -10.24
C THR A 98 -5.89 -10.02 -10.36
N ALA A 99 -4.79 -10.41 -11.01
CA ALA A 99 -4.38 -11.81 -11.11
C ALA A 99 -4.12 -12.46 -9.74
N ALA A 100 -3.63 -11.69 -8.76
CA ALA A 100 -3.45 -12.20 -7.40
C ALA A 100 -4.78 -12.41 -6.67
N ALA A 101 -5.74 -11.49 -6.82
CA ALA A 101 -7.08 -11.63 -6.25
C ALA A 101 -7.84 -12.81 -6.89
N GLU A 102 -7.75 -12.98 -8.21
CA GLU A 102 -8.34 -14.12 -8.93
C GLU A 102 -7.80 -15.46 -8.43
N ARG A 103 -6.48 -15.60 -8.27
CA ARG A 103 -5.85 -16.80 -7.69
C ARG A 103 -6.32 -17.09 -6.26
N ALA A 104 -6.70 -16.05 -5.51
CA ALA A 104 -7.24 -16.15 -4.16
C ALA A 104 -8.77 -16.33 -4.12
N GLY A 105 -9.45 -16.38 -5.26
CA GLY A 105 -10.92 -16.49 -5.33
C GLY A 105 -11.65 -15.23 -4.84
N ARG A 106 -11.00 -14.07 -4.89
CA ARG A 106 -11.54 -12.78 -4.42
C ARG A 106 -12.00 -11.92 -5.60
N PRO A 107 -12.97 -11.01 -5.39
CA PRO A 107 -13.36 -10.05 -6.41
C PRO A 107 -12.18 -9.15 -6.80
N ALA A 108 -12.24 -8.61 -8.02
CA ALA A 108 -11.25 -7.67 -8.53
C ALA A 108 -11.08 -6.47 -7.55
N PRO A 109 -9.87 -6.19 -7.03
CA PRO A 109 -9.65 -5.15 -6.03
C PRO A 109 -9.89 -3.74 -6.59
N ARG A 110 -10.41 -2.84 -5.76
CA ARG A 110 -10.59 -1.42 -6.13
C ARG A 110 -9.44 -0.60 -5.54
N GLY A 111 -8.64 -0.01 -6.41
CA GLY A 111 -7.52 0.84 -6.00
C GLY A 111 -7.86 2.32 -5.89
N VAL A 112 -7.02 3.04 -5.16
CA VAL A 112 -7.03 4.50 -5.09
C VAL A 112 -5.71 5.01 -5.67
N ALA A 113 -5.77 5.76 -6.76
CA ALA A 113 -4.59 6.35 -7.38
C ALA A 113 -4.27 7.69 -6.71
N PHE A 114 -3.02 7.86 -6.27
CA PHE A 114 -2.52 9.16 -5.82
C PHE A 114 -1.95 9.93 -7.01
N VAL A 115 -2.58 11.06 -7.37
CA VAL A 115 -2.18 11.92 -8.49
C VAL A 115 -1.64 13.22 -7.93
N ALA A 116 -0.42 13.59 -8.36
CA ALA A 116 0.13 14.91 -8.08
C ALA A 116 -0.39 15.90 -9.12
N GLU A 117 -1.22 16.85 -8.71
CA GLU A 117 -1.88 17.81 -9.59
C GLU A 117 -1.63 19.25 -9.13
N VAL A 118 -1.66 20.18 -10.10
CA VAL A 118 -1.63 21.63 -9.88
C VAL A 118 -2.84 22.22 -10.58
N VAL A 119 -3.70 22.91 -9.84
CA VAL A 119 -4.86 23.63 -10.37
C VAL A 119 -4.50 25.10 -10.47
N THR A 120 -4.52 25.66 -11.67
CA THR A 120 -4.11 27.05 -11.94
C THR A 120 -4.88 27.62 -13.13
N ASP A 121 -4.97 28.95 -13.18
CA ASP A 121 -5.42 29.76 -14.31
C ASP A 121 -4.29 30.05 -15.32
N ASP A 122 -3.02 29.99 -14.91
CA ASP A 122 -1.84 30.13 -15.77
C ASP A 122 -1.17 28.77 -16.05
N VAL A 123 -1.74 28.05 -17.01
CA VAL A 123 -1.24 26.73 -17.44
C VAL A 123 0.18 26.80 -18.01
N ALA A 124 0.57 27.92 -18.62
CA ALA A 124 1.88 28.06 -19.24
C ALA A 124 2.98 28.13 -18.16
N ALA A 125 2.79 28.98 -17.15
CA ALA A 125 3.71 29.09 -16.03
C ALA A 125 3.82 27.78 -15.25
N ALA A 126 2.70 27.08 -15.01
CA ALA A 126 2.73 25.80 -14.31
C ALA A 126 3.46 24.70 -15.09
N ARG A 127 3.39 24.68 -16.42
CA ARG A 127 4.13 23.73 -17.25
C ARG A 127 5.63 24.03 -17.28
N GLU A 128 6.01 25.30 -17.25
CA GLU A 128 7.42 25.71 -17.15
C GLU A 128 8.02 25.34 -15.78
N ALA A 129 7.27 25.56 -14.72
CA ALA A 129 7.69 25.22 -13.35
C ALA A 129 7.64 23.71 -13.06
N ALA A 130 6.89 22.93 -13.86
CA ALA A 130 6.78 21.50 -13.65
C ALA A 130 8.16 20.83 -13.86
N PRO A 131 8.62 20.01 -12.89
CA PRO A 131 9.86 19.27 -13.08
C PRO A 131 9.73 18.38 -14.32
N ALA A 132 10.78 18.33 -15.14
CA ALA A 132 10.82 17.46 -16.33
C ALA A 132 10.36 16.04 -15.95
N ARG A 133 9.45 15.48 -16.75
CA ARG A 133 8.77 14.20 -16.50
C ARG A 133 9.71 13.21 -15.79
N PRO A 134 9.45 12.84 -14.52
CA PRO A 134 10.33 11.91 -13.84
C PRO A 134 10.38 10.62 -14.66
N PRO A 135 11.57 10.07 -14.96
CA PRO A 135 11.65 8.76 -15.60
C PRO A 135 10.87 7.79 -14.71
N SER A 136 10.08 6.92 -15.36
CA SER A 136 9.26 5.88 -14.73
C SER A 136 9.90 5.39 -13.44
N THR A 137 9.26 5.65 -12.31
CA THR A 137 9.78 5.48 -10.95
C THR A 137 9.99 3.99 -10.64
N THR A 138 11.03 3.39 -11.23
CA THR A 138 11.52 2.03 -10.91
C THR A 138 12.66 2.08 -9.89
N GLY A 139 13.09 3.26 -9.46
CA GLY A 139 14.09 3.36 -8.40
C GLY A 139 14.08 4.73 -7.78
N CYS A 140 13.57 4.81 -6.54
CA CYS A 140 13.86 5.93 -5.68
C CYS A 140 15.38 5.89 -5.38
N ARG A 141 16.18 6.60 -6.18
CA ARG A 141 17.55 6.93 -5.79
C ARG A 141 17.47 8.03 -4.74
N PRO A 142 18.25 7.96 -3.64
CA PRO A 142 18.34 9.06 -2.70
C PRO A 142 19.07 10.21 -3.40
N THR A 143 18.33 11.20 -3.91
CA THR A 143 18.92 12.46 -4.34
C THR A 143 19.25 13.26 -3.09
N GLY A 144 20.54 13.27 -2.74
CA GLY A 144 21.07 14.10 -1.67
C GLY A 144 20.98 15.59 -1.96
N GLY A 145 21.10 16.37 -0.88
CA GLY A 145 21.58 17.75 -0.92
C GLY A 145 20.52 18.81 -1.19
N TRP A 146 19.70 19.13 -0.19
CA TRP A 146 19.12 20.47 -0.09
C TRP A 146 20.12 21.35 0.69
N THR A 147 20.82 22.25 0.00
CA THR A 147 21.44 23.43 0.63
C THR A 147 21.03 24.70 -0.10
N ARG A 148 20.80 25.74 0.72
CA ARG A 148 20.40 27.15 0.45
C ARG A 148 18.92 27.35 0.10
N THR A 149 18.19 28.27 0.73
CA THR A 149 18.58 29.55 1.38
C THR A 149 18.00 29.67 2.78
#